data_AF-A0A1Y0VVD3-F1
#
_entry.id   AF-A0A1Y0VVD3-F1
#
_cell.length_a   1.000
_cell.length_b   1.000
_cell.length_c   1.000
_cell.angle_alpha   90.00
_cell.angle_beta   90.00
_cell.angle_gamma   90.00
#
_symmetry.space_group_name_H-M   'P 1'
#
loop_
_entity.id
_entity.type
_entity.pdbx_description
1 polymer ?
#
loop_
_entity_poly.entity_id
_entity_poly.type
_entity_poly.pdbx_seq_one_letter_code
_entity_poly.pdbx_strand_id
1 'polypeptide(L)'
;MKYTTKELTRIQGAHDPYNCEIINCDVCARFWSYARGLRQQSSEEGQTGRKGKLNEKQQALKVLSKIKFTNVSDLINKYSIALRTAIKVGCSIREIAFELDCRDSQIAKALDSLKLKPKTKAQLKLEKYRKQLKAMVQAGYSIKGMTKALGKKDYEGLAFYLRKYDLPIPKTNKLTIEEVIYTSGNYYKRRYFDMEGNEVELKRVNE
;
A
#
# COMPACT_ATOMS: atom_id res chain seq x y z
N MET A 1 0.64 -32.85 -9.69
CA MET A 1 0.43 -32.74 -8.23
C MET A 1 0.13 -31.29 -7.90
N LYS A 2 -0.93 -30.98 -7.14
CA LYS A 2 -1.29 -29.59 -6.80
C LYS A 2 -0.63 -29.21 -5.48
N TYR A 3 0.17 -28.14 -5.47
CA TYR A 3 0.76 -27.58 -4.26
C TYR A 3 -0.31 -26.83 -3.46
N THR A 4 -0.32 -26.98 -2.15
CA THR A 4 -1.27 -26.30 -1.26
C THR A 4 -0.59 -25.64 -0.08
N THR A 5 -1.11 -24.50 0.36
CA THR A 5 -0.63 -23.82 1.57
C THR A 5 -0.83 -24.69 2.82
N LYS A 6 -1.87 -25.53 2.86
CA LYS A 6 -2.13 -26.48 3.96
C LYS A 6 -0.97 -27.44 4.20
N GLU A 7 -0.45 -28.02 3.11
CA GLU A 7 0.66 -28.97 3.20
C GLU A 7 1.96 -28.26 3.61
N LEU A 8 2.19 -27.05 3.11
CA LEU A 8 3.33 -26.23 3.52
C LEU A 8 3.27 -25.91 5.03
N THR A 9 2.10 -25.54 5.54
CA THR A 9 1.87 -25.29 6.96
C THR A 9 2.04 -26.56 7.80
N ARG A 10 1.65 -27.72 7.28
CA ARG A 10 1.86 -29.02 7.95
C ARG A 10 3.34 -29.33 8.13
N ILE A 11 4.15 -29.12 7.09
CA ILE A 11 5.61 -29.30 7.17
C ILE A 11 6.22 -28.31 8.18
N GLN A 12 5.80 -27.04 8.13
CA GLN A 12 6.25 -26.02 9.08
C GLN A 12 5.85 -26.32 10.53
N GLY A 13 4.68 -26.90 10.76
CA GLY A 13 4.21 -27.28 12.09
C GLY A 13 5.04 -28.38 12.74
N ALA A 14 5.70 -29.22 11.95
CA ALA A 14 6.59 -30.28 12.43
C ALA A 14 8.05 -29.82 12.57
N HIS A 15 8.46 -28.78 11.86
CA HIS A 15 9.82 -28.28 11.84
C HIS A 15 9.85 -26.83 11.39
N ASP A 16 10.51 -25.94 12.14
CA ASP A 16 10.60 -24.51 11.79
C ASP A 16 11.75 -24.23 10.81
N PRO A 17 11.49 -24.12 9.49
CA PRO A 17 12.53 -24.03 8.48
C PRO A 17 13.17 -22.62 8.45
N TYR A 18 12.51 -21.63 9.05
CA TYR A 18 12.97 -20.25 9.09
C TYR A 18 14.02 -20.02 10.19
N ASN A 19 14.07 -20.90 11.18
CA ASN A 19 15.00 -20.84 12.31
C ASN A 19 15.89 -22.10 12.42
N CYS A 20 15.71 -23.10 11.55
CA CYS A 20 16.53 -24.30 11.57
C CYS A 20 18.00 -24.01 11.23
N GLU A 21 18.90 -24.36 12.14
CA GLU A 21 20.35 -24.18 11.97
C GLU A 21 21.05 -25.38 11.33
N ILE A 22 20.40 -26.55 11.30
CA ILE A 22 20.95 -27.81 10.78
C ILE A 22 21.28 -27.66 9.29
N ILE A 23 22.55 -27.87 8.96
CA ILE A 23 23.05 -27.86 7.58
C ILE A 23 22.48 -29.10 6.86
N ASN A 24 22.01 -28.92 5.62
CA ASN A 24 21.39 -29.98 4.80
C ASN A 24 20.21 -30.68 5.48
N CYS A 25 19.40 -29.96 6.26
CA CYS A 25 18.18 -30.52 6.84
C CYS A 25 17.19 -30.94 5.73
N ASP A 26 16.89 -32.24 5.64
CA ASP A 26 15.97 -32.80 4.64
C ASP A 26 14.57 -32.20 4.71
N VAL A 27 14.09 -31.92 5.93
CA VAL A 27 12.77 -31.30 6.13
C VAL A 27 12.74 -29.87 5.60
N CYS A 28 13.83 -29.10 5.80
CA CYS A 28 13.98 -27.77 5.21
C CYS A 28 14.06 -27.84 3.68
N ALA A 29 14.85 -28.76 3.13
CA ALA A 29 14.96 -28.95 1.68
C ALA A 29 13.59 -29.27 1.05
N ARG A 30 12.82 -30.16 1.68
CA ARG A 30 11.44 -30.48 1.28
C ARG A 30 10.52 -29.27 1.38
N PHE A 31 10.59 -28.52 2.49
CA PHE A 31 9.80 -27.31 2.68
C PHE A 31 10.05 -26.28 1.58
N TRP A 32 11.31 -25.92 1.33
CA TRP A 32 11.67 -24.91 0.31
C TRP A 32 11.42 -25.39 -1.11
N SER A 33 11.57 -26.69 -1.39
CA SER A 33 11.18 -27.27 -2.67
C SER A 33 9.67 -27.15 -2.90
N TYR A 34 8.86 -27.48 -1.88
CA TYR A 34 7.40 -27.36 -1.95
C TYR A 34 6.97 -25.88 -2.06
N ALA A 35 7.62 -24.98 -1.34
CA ALA A 35 7.39 -23.54 -1.41
C ALA A 35 7.61 -22.99 -2.83
N ARG A 36 8.70 -23.41 -3.49
CA ARG A 36 8.98 -23.06 -4.89
C ARG A 36 7.90 -23.56 -5.84
N GLY A 37 7.46 -24.80 -5.68
CA GLY A 37 6.35 -25.36 -6.47
C GLY A 37 5.04 -24.58 -6.30
N LEU A 38 4.71 -24.18 -5.07
CA LEU A 38 3.54 -23.35 -4.77
C LEU A 38 3.61 -21.97 -5.45
N ARG A 39 4.77 -21.33 -5.45
CA ARG A 39 4.99 -20.02 -6.12
C ARG A 39 4.90 -20.14 -7.64
N GLN A 40 5.46 -21.20 -8.23
CA GLN A 40 5.38 -21.47 -9.66
C GLN A 40 3.93 -21.70 -10.10
N GLN A 41 3.19 -22.57 -9.39
CA GLN A 41 1.78 -22.83 -9.68
C GLN A 41 0.94 -21.54 -9.62
N SER A 42 1.17 -20.69 -8.61
CA SER A 42 0.47 -19.41 -8.49
C SER A 42 0.78 -18.45 -9.66
N SER A 43 1.98 -18.51 -10.21
CA SER A 43 2.40 -17.71 -11.36
C SER A 43 1.81 -18.21 -12.68
N GLU A 44 1.54 -19.51 -12.80
CA GLU A 44 0.92 -20.15 -13.96
C GLU A 44 -0.60 -19.95 -13.98
N GLU A 45 -1.27 -20.15 -12.84
CA GLU A 45 -2.72 -19.91 -12.67
C GLU A 45 -3.07 -18.42 -12.88
N GLY A 46 -2.17 -17.49 -12.56
CA GLY A 46 -2.34 -16.06 -12.81
C GLY A 46 -2.19 -15.63 -14.27
N GLN A 47 -1.75 -16.51 -15.18
CA GLN A 47 -1.65 -16.21 -16.62
C GLN A 47 -2.91 -16.57 -17.40
N THR A 48 -3.72 -17.50 -16.89
CA THR A 48 -4.92 -18.02 -17.55
C THR A 48 -6.22 -17.32 -17.11
N GLY A 49 -6.24 -16.66 -15.95
CA GLY A 49 -7.35 -15.83 -15.46
C GLY A 49 -7.11 -14.34 -15.64
N ARG A 50 -8.18 -13.55 -15.90
CA ARG A 50 -8.20 -12.07 -16.03
C ARG A 50 -7.05 -11.39 -15.27
N LYS A 51 -6.15 -10.71 -16.00
CA LYS A 51 -5.02 -9.92 -15.45
C LYS A 51 -5.52 -8.80 -14.54
N GLY A 52 -5.85 -9.13 -13.30
CA GLY A 52 -6.06 -8.14 -12.24
C GLY A 52 -4.74 -7.41 -11.97
N LYS A 53 -4.80 -6.09 -11.77
CA LYS A 53 -3.63 -5.30 -11.40
C LYS A 53 -3.12 -5.79 -10.03
N LEU A 54 -1.92 -6.36 -9.99
CA LEU A 54 -1.28 -6.80 -8.74
C LEU A 54 -1.21 -5.63 -7.75
N ASN A 55 -1.49 -5.88 -6.48
CA ASN A 55 -1.31 -4.86 -5.45
C ASN A 55 0.19 -4.57 -5.22
N GLU A 56 0.52 -3.41 -4.66
CA GLU A 56 1.92 -2.96 -4.46
C GLU A 56 2.76 -4.00 -3.68
N LYS A 57 2.14 -4.71 -2.73
CA LYS A 57 2.78 -5.74 -1.93
C LYS A 57 3.15 -6.99 -2.76
N GLN A 58 2.23 -7.48 -3.59
CA GLN A 58 2.46 -8.60 -4.49
C GLN A 58 3.54 -8.28 -5.52
N GLN A 59 3.57 -7.04 -6.03
CA GLN A 59 4.62 -6.60 -6.94
C GLN A 59 6.00 -6.65 -6.29
N ALA A 60 6.13 -6.15 -5.05
CA ALA A 60 7.39 -6.19 -4.31
C ALA A 60 7.86 -7.63 -4.04
N LEU A 61 6.96 -8.52 -3.62
CA LEU A 61 7.29 -9.94 -3.39
C LEU A 61 7.69 -10.66 -4.69
N LYS A 62 7.05 -10.35 -5.82
CA LYS A 62 7.42 -10.91 -7.14
C LYS A 62 8.79 -10.47 -7.63
N VAL A 63 9.27 -9.30 -7.20
CA VAL A 63 10.66 -8.87 -7.48
C VAL A 63 11.62 -9.70 -6.64
N LEU A 64 11.31 -9.91 -5.36
CA LEU A 64 12.12 -10.70 -4.44
C LEU A 64 12.22 -12.17 -4.86
N SER A 65 11.15 -12.77 -5.34
CA SER A 65 11.12 -14.19 -5.74
C SER A 65 12.02 -14.55 -6.91
N LYS A 66 12.50 -13.54 -7.66
CA LYS A 66 13.44 -13.71 -8.77
C LYS A 66 14.90 -13.63 -8.33
N ILE A 67 15.16 -13.21 -7.10
CA ILE A 67 16.50 -13.04 -6.57
C ILE A 67 17.01 -14.41 -6.13
N LYS A 68 18.19 -14.79 -6.64
CA LYS A 68 18.92 -15.94 -6.13
C LYS A 68 19.71 -15.49 -4.91
N PHE A 69 19.21 -15.78 -3.72
CA PHE A 69 19.90 -15.47 -2.48
C PHE A 69 21.09 -16.41 -2.29
N THR A 70 22.27 -15.82 -2.09
CA THR A 70 23.55 -16.51 -1.89
C THR A 70 24.10 -16.21 -0.50
N ASN A 71 24.15 -14.94 -0.11
CA ASN A 71 24.58 -14.49 1.21
C ASN A 71 23.95 -13.12 1.59
N VAL A 72 24.11 -12.75 2.86
CA VAL A 72 23.56 -11.50 3.42
C VAL A 72 24.21 -10.26 2.77
N SER A 73 25.50 -10.32 2.43
CA SER A 73 26.23 -9.20 1.82
C SER A 73 25.69 -8.84 0.43
N ASP A 74 25.35 -9.84 -0.39
CA ASP A 74 24.73 -9.66 -1.70
C ASP A 74 23.34 -9.03 -1.55
N LEU A 75 22.59 -9.41 -0.52
CA LEU A 75 21.29 -8.83 -0.24
C LEU A 75 21.38 -7.33 0.12
N ILE A 76 22.40 -6.94 0.89
CA ILE A 76 22.66 -5.54 1.26
C ILE A 76 23.18 -4.74 0.06
N ASN A 77 24.19 -5.26 -0.64
CA ASN A 77 24.92 -4.50 -1.65
C ASN A 77 24.18 -4.44 -3.00
N LYS A 78 23.57 -5.55 -3.43
CA LYS A 78 22.93 -5.66 -4.75
C LYS A 78 21.41 -5.44 -4.69
N TYR A 79 20.77 -5.81 -3.58
CA TYR A 79 19.30 -5.87 -3.50
C TYR A 79 18.67 -4.96 -2.44
N SER A 80 19.42 -4.02 -1.87
CA SER A 80 18.90 -3.07 -0.86
C SER A 80 17.67 -2.29 -1.31
N ILE A 81 17.59 -1.93 -2.60
CA ILE A 81 16.43 -1.22 -3.16
C ILE A 81 15.16 -2.08 -3.09
N ALA A 82 15.28 -3.36 -3.43
CA ALA A 82 14.16 -4.30 -3.37
C ALA A 82 13.70 -4.51 -1.92
N LEU A 83 14.65 -4.67 -0.98
CA LEU A 83 14.35 -4.76 0.45
C LEU A 83 13.67 -3.49 0.99
N ARG A 84 14.19 -2.30 0.68
CA ARG A 84 13.59 -1.01 1.08
C ARG A 84 12.17 -0.89 0.55
N THR A 85 11.95 -1.30 -0.69
CA THR A 85 10.62 -1.29 -1.31
C THR A 85 9.68 -2.24 -0.60
N ALA A 86 10.09 -3.48 -0.34
CA ALA A 86 9.30 -4.48 0.37
C ALA A 86 8.91 -4.02 1.78
N ILE A 87 9.85 -3.45 2.53
CA ILE A 87 9.56 -2.91 3.87
C ILE A 87 8.63 -1.70 3.79
N LYS A 88 8.82 -0.81 2.81
CA LYS A 88 7.98 0.38 2.62
C LYS A 88 6.52 0.01 2.34
N VAL A 89 6.27 -1.03 1.55
CA VAL A 89 4.91 -1.54 1.26
C VAL A 89 4.34 -2.41 2.38
N GLY A 90 5.12 -2.72 3.42
CA GLY A 90 4.64 -3.45 4.60
C GLY A 90 4.77 -4.97 4.49
N CYS A 91 5.78 -5.47 3.78
CA CYS A 91 6.18 -6.87 3.88
C CYS A 91 6.83 -7.14 5.24
N SER A 92 6.49 -8.27 5.84
CA SER A 92 7.13 -8.79 7.05
C SER A 92 8.44 -9.50 6.73
N ILE A 93 9.27 -9.68 7.75
CA ILE A 93 10.53 -10.46 7.66
C ILE A 93 10.24 -11.84 7.07
N ARG A 94 9.20 -12.52 7.57
CA ARG A 94 8.83 -13.87 7.14
C ARG A 94 8.38 -13.94 5.68
N GLU A 95 7.62 -12.95 5.21
CA GLU A 95 7.22 -12.90 3.79
C GLU A 95 8.43 -12.69 2.88
N ILE A 96 9.37 -11.83 3.29
CA ILE A 96 10.62 -11.60 2.54
C ILE A 96 11.49 -12.86 2.55
N ALA A 97 11.64 -13.50 3.72
CA ALA A 97 12.40 -14.72 3.91
C ALA A 97 11.84 -15.88 3.07
N PHE A 98 10.51 -15.98 3.00
CA PHE A 98 9.81 -16.96 2.18
C PHE A 98 10.11 -16.80 0.69
N GLU A 99 10.07 -15.57 0.17
CA GLU A 99 10.35 -15.32 -1.26
C GLU A 99 11.82 -15.56 -1.63
N LEU A 100 12.73 -15.36 -0.67
CA LEU A 100 14.18 -15.49 -0.87
C LEU A 100 14.73 -16.87 -0.50
N ASP A 101 13.87 -17.81 -0.07
CA ASP A 101 14.25 -19.15 0.41
C ASP A 101 15.35 -19.10 1.48
N CYS A 102 15.19 -18.25 2.50
CA CYS A 102 16.21 -18.00 3.52
C CYS A 102 15.64 -17.91 4.95
N ARG A 103 16.54 -17.82 5.94
CA ARG A 103 16.18 -17.76 7.37
C ARG A 103 15.71 -16.37 7.80
N ASP A 104 14.82 -16.32 8.79
CA ASP A 104 14.34 -15.05 9.37
C ASP A 104 15.52 -14.20 9.90
N SER A 105 16.52 -14.86 10.52
CA SER A 105 17.72 -14.22 11.06
C SER A 105 18.63 -13.57 10.01
N GLN A 106 18.67 -14.11 8.78
CA GLN A 106 19.47 -13.54 7.69
C GLN A 106 18.85 -12.24 7.18
N ILE A 107 17.51 -12.19 7.08
CA ILE A 107 16.79 -10.97 6.73
C ILE A 107 16.88 -9.94 7.84
N ALA A 108 16.74 -10.35 9.11
CA ALA A 108 16.91 -9.46 10.25
C ALA A 108 18.28 -8.75 10.23
N LYS A 109 19.37 -9.51 10.05
CA LYS A 109 20.74 -8.96 9.93
C LYS A 109 20.88 -7.97 8.77
N ALA A 110 20.27 -8.26 7.61
CA ALA A 110 20.29 -7.35 6.47
C ALA A 110 19.54 -6.05 6.75
N LEU A 111 18.38 -6.14 7.38
CA LEU A 111 17.57 -4.97 7.74
C LEU A 111 18.25 -4.10 8.79
N ASP A 112 18.88 -4.71 9.80
CA ASP A 112 19.65 -4.00 10.82
C ASP A 112 20.83 -3.23 10.20
N SER A 113 21.55 -3.87 9.26
CA SER A 113 22.64 -3.22 8.51
C SER A 113 22.16 -2.04 7.68
N LEU A 114 20.96 -2.14 7.11
CA LEU A 114 20.31 -1.07 6.33
C LEU A 114 19.58 -0.04 7.19
N LYS A 115 19.56 -0.20 8.52
CA LYS A 115 18.79 0.60 9.49
C LYS A 115 17.28 0.66 9.15
N LEU A 116 16.73 -0.45 8.67
CA LEU A 116 15.33 -0.58 8.29
C LEU A 116 14.56 -1.35 9.35
N LYS A 117 13.33 -0.91 9.66
CA LYS A 117 12.42 -1.64 10.55
C LYS A 117 11.11 -1.96 9.82
N PRO A 118 10.60 -3.20 9.92
CA PRO A 118 9.27 -3.54 9.43
C PRO A 118 8.21 -2.65 10.08
N LYS A 119 7.28 -2.14 9.27
CA LYS A 119 6.18 -1.32 9.79
C LYS A 119 5.10 -2.20 10.39
N THR A 120 4.52 -1.75 11.50
CA THR A 120 3.36 -2.44 12.09
C THR A 120 2.12 -2.23 11.23
N LYS A 121 1.12 -3.12 11.36
CA LYS A 121 -0.17 -2.95 10.68
C LYS A 121 -0.83 -1.60 11.00
N ALA A 122 -0.67 -1.11 12.23
CA ALA A 122 -1.20 0.18 12.65
C ALA A 122 -0.49 1.35 11.93
N GLN A 123 0.84 1.30 11.83
CA GLN A 123 1.63 2.31 11.10
C GLN A 123 1.24 2.36 9.62
N LEU A 124 1.09 1.21 8.97
CA LEU A 124 0.67 1.13 7.56
C LEU A 124 -0.72 1.71 7.34
N LYS A 125 -1.68 1.40 8.23
CA LYS A 125 -3.03 1.98 8.19
C LYS A 125 -2.98 3.51 8.33
N LEU A 126 -2.18 4.02 9.26
CA LEU A 126 -2.01 5.46 9.47
C LEU A 126 -1.39 6.14 8.25
N GLU A 127 -0.36 5.58 7.63
CA GLU A 127 0.23 6.13 6.41
C GLU A 127 -0.75 6.16 5.24
N LYS A 128 -1.48 5.07 5.03
CA LYS A 128 -2.53 5.01 3.99
C LYS A 128 -3.59 6.07 4.23
N TYR A 129 -4.03 6.24 5.48
CA TYR A 129 -4.99 7.26 5.86
C TYR A 129 -4.45 8.67 5.60
N ARG A 130 -3.21 8.97 6.00
CA ARG A 130 -2.57 10.27 5.72
C ARG A 130 -2.41 10.54 4.21
N LYS A 131 -2.07 9.52 3.42
CA LYS A 131 -1.99 9.63 1.95
C LYS A 131 -3.36 9.94 1.34
N GLN A 132 -4.42 9.29 1.82
CA GLN A 132 -5.79 9.59 1.41
C GLN A 132 -6.18 11.03 1.75
N LEU A 133 -5.88 11.50 2.97
CA LEU A 133 -6.14 12.89 3.36
C LEU A 133 -5.42 13.88 2.42
N LYS A 134 -4.13 13.66 2.14
CA LYS A 134 -3.37 14.52 1.20
C LYS A 134 -4.01 14.56 -0.19
N ALA A 135 -4.42 13.40 -0.71
CA ALA A 135 -5.06 13.31 -2.02
C ALA A 135 -6.40 14.05 -2.06
N MET A 136 -7.20 13.98 -1.00
CA MET A 136 -8.47 14.72 -0.92
C MET A 136 -8.25 16.24 -0.86
N VAL A 137 -7.23 16.70 -0.13
CA VAL A 137 -6.89 18.14 -0.09
C VAL A 137 -6.42 18.62 -1.47
N GLN A 138 -5.58 17.82 -2.16
CA GLN A 138 -5.13 18.12 -3.52
C GLN A 138 -6.29 18.12 -4.53
N ALA A 139 -7.31 17.27 -4.31
CA ALA A 139 -8.53 17.26 -5.12
C ALA A 139 -9.50 18.40 -4.77
N GLY A 140 -9.13 19.32 -3.87
CA GLY A 140 -9.92 20.51 -3.54
C GLY A 140 -11.05 20.27 -2.52
N TYR A 141 -11.06 19.15 -1.80
CA TYR A 141 -12.10 18.90 -0.81
C TYR A 141 -11.97 19.89 0.37
N SER A 142 -13.09 20.46 0.79
CA SER A 142 -13.18 21.19 2.05
C SER A 142 -13.10 20.23 3.25
N ILE A 143 -12.79 20.72 4.44
CA ILE A 143 -12.73 19.89 5.67
C ILE A 143 -14.07 19.15 5.88
N LYS A 144 -15.20 19.83 5.66
CA LYS A 144 -16.55 19.23 5.74
C LYS A 144 -16.79 18.18 4.64
N GLY A 145 -16.31 18.43 3.43
CA GLY A 145 -16.37 17.44 2.34
C GLY A 145 -15.55 16.19 2.66
N MET A 146 -14.35 16.39 3.22
CA MET A 146 -13.49 15.29 3.65
C MET A 146 -14.13 14.44 4.74
N THR A 147 -14.75 15.05 5.75
CA THR A 147 -15.39 14.32 6.86
C THR A 147 -16.57 13.48 6.38
N LYS A 148 -17.40 14.06 5.51
CA LYS A 148 -18.53 13.36 4.88
C LYS A 148 -18.05 12.16 4.07
N ALA A 149 -17.07 12.36 3.18
CA ALA A 149 -16.51 11.29 2.35
C ALA A 149 -15.80 10.19 3.16
N LEU A 150 -15.29 10.51 4.36
CA LEU A 150 -14.70 9.53 5.27
C LEU A 150 -15.73 8.86 6.20
N GLY A 151 -17.02 9.22 6.10
CA GLY A 151 -18.08 8.72 6.99
C GLY A 151 -17.91 9.16 8.46
N LYS A 152 -17.22 10.27 8.71
CA LYS A 152 -16.94 10.80 10.05
C LYS A 152 -17.88 11.95 10.39
N LYS A 153 -18.31 12.00 11.66
CA LYS A 153 -19.22 13.05 12.17
C LYS A 153 -18.50 14.32 12.61
N ASP A 154 -17.26 14.19 13.07
CA ASP A 154 -16.49 15.29 13.67
C ASP A 154 -15.54 15.94 12.65
N TYR A 155 -15.82 17.21 12.32
CA TYR A 155 -15.01 18.03 11.42
C TYR A 155 -13.87 18.77 12.12
N GLU A 156 -14.05 19.14 13.37
CA GLU A 156 -13.05 19.84 14.16
C GLU A 156 -11.90 18.90 14.50
N GLY A 157 -12.21 17.65 14.86
CA GLY A 157 -11.22 16.61 15.08
C GLY A 157 -10.37 16.33 13.84
N LEU A 158 -10.95 16.38 12.63
CA LEU A 158 -10.18 16.22 11.39
C LEU A 158 -9.27 17.43 11.14
N ALA A 159 -9.78 18.65 11.32
CA ALA A 159 -8.98 19.87 11.18
C ALA A 159 -7.80 19.90 12.17
N PHE A 160 -8.06 19.51 13.42
CA PHE A 160 -7.04 19.38 14.45
C PHE A 160 -6.00 18.30 14.08
N TYR A 161 -6.44 17.15 13.59
CA TYR A 161 -5.55 16.08 13.15
C TYR A 161 -4.63 16.53 12.00
N LEU A 162 -5.16 17.25 11.00
CA LEU A 162 -4.36 17.78 9.89
C LEU A 162 -3.26 18.72 10.40
N ARG A 163 -3.60 19.62 11.32
CA ARG A 163 -2.64 20.54 11.97
C ARG A 163 -1.59 19.80 12.80
N LYS A 164 -2.03 18.88 13.67
CA LYS A 164 -1.14 18.13 14.58
C LYS A 164 -0.07 17.31 13.85
N TYR A 165 -0.34 16.88 12.61
CA TYR A 165 0.56 16.05 11.82
C TYR A 165 1.10 16.76 10.57
N ASP A 166 1.08 18.09 10.54
CA ASP A 166 1.60 18.93 9.45
C ASP A 166 1.15 18.50 8.05
N LEU A 167 -0.14 18.15 7.93
CA LEU A 167 -0.75 17.79 6.66
C LEU A 167 -1.31 19.03 5.96
N PRO A 168 -1.42 19.02 4.61
CA PRO A 168 -2.02 20.11 3.86
C PRO A 168 -3.42 20.43 4.41
N ILE A 169 -3.68 21.71 4.66
CA ILE A 169 -4.96 22.20 5.15
C ILE A 169 -5.71 22.76 3.94
N PRO A 170 -6.99 22.38 3.71
CA PRO A 170 -7.81 23.00 2.68
C PRO A 170 -7.85 24.52 2.85
N LYS A 171 -7.41 25.26 1.83
CA LYS A 171 -7.58 26.71 1.80
C LYS A 171 -9.04 27.00 1.41
N THR A 172 -9.84 27.43 2.37
CA THR A 172 -11.19 27.91 2.09
C THR A 172 -11.14 29.42 1.84
N ASN A 173 -11.02 29.82 0.58
CA ASN A 173 -11.29 31.20 0.22
C ASN A 173 -12.82 31.38 0.18
N LYS A 174 -13.33 32.42 0.84
CA LYS A 174 -14.71 32.86 0.63
C LYS A 174 -14.76 33.48 -0.76
N LEU A 175 -15.46 32.83 -1.68
CA LEU A 175 -15.79 33.41 -2.98
C LEU A 175 -17.17 34.04 -2.86
N THR A 176 -17.26 35.33 -3.16
CA THR A 176 -18.52 36.00 -3.44
C THR A 176 -18.79 35.80 -4.92
N ILE A 177 -19.96 35.24 -5.25
CA ILE A 177 -20.35 34.93 -6.62
C ILE A 177 -21.73 35.53 -6.81
N GLU A 178 -21.90 36.32 -7.87
CA GLU A 178 -23.22 36.84 -8.24
C GLU A 178 -23.98 35.78 -9.03
N GLU A 179 -25.16 35.40 -8.54
CA GLU A 179 -26.06 34.47 -9.22
C GLU A 179 -27.08 35.25 -10.05
N VAL A 180 -27.09 35.02 -11.36
CA VAL A 180 -28.11 35.56 -12.26
C VAL A 180 -29.05 34.43 -12.68
N ILE A 181 -30.31 34.54 -12.26
CA ILE A 181 -31.37 33.61 -12.65
C ILE A 181 -32.12 34.22 -13.84
N TYR A 182 -32.24 33.47 -14.92
CA TYR A 182 -32.98 33.91 -16.10
C TYR A 182 -33.75 32.75 -16.73
N THR A 183 -34.83 33.09 -17.42
CA THR A 183 -35.68 32.14 -18.13
C THR A 183 -35.22 32.01 -19.58
N SER A 184 -35.03 30.78 -20.05
CA SER A 184 -34.71 30.46 -21.43
C SER A 184 -35.67 29.35 -21.87
N GLY A 185 -36.79 29.74 -22.50
CA GLY A 185 -37.96 28.86 -22.66
C GLY A 185 -38.65 28.58 -21.32
N ASN A 186 -39.19 27.37 -21.15
CA ASN A 186 -39.84 26.90 -19.91
C ASN A 186 -38.86 26.44 -18.80
N TYR A 187 -37.57 26.77 -18.91
CA TYR A 187 -36.55 26.33 -17.97
C TYR A 187 -35.81 27.51 -17.33
N TYR A 188 -35.54 27.38 -16.03
CA TYR A 188 -34.65 28.27 -15.29
C TYR A 188 -33.19 27.90 -15.54
N LYS A 189 -32.40 28.86 -16.01
CA LYS A 189 -30.94 28.73 -16.11
C LYS A 189 -30.27 29.66 -15.10
N ARG A 190 -29.07 29.27 -14.67
CA ARG A 190 -28.25 30.00 -13.70
C ARG A 190 -26.90 30.27 -14.33
N ARG A 191 -26.41 31.50 -14.21
CA ARG A 191 -25.03 31.89 -14.50
C ARG A 191 -24.41 32.48 -13.24
N TYR A 192 -23.10 32.33 -13.14
CA TYR A 192 -22.33 32.73 -11.98
C TYR A 192 -21.20 33.63 -12.46
N PHE A 193 -20.98 34.75 -11.76
CA PHE A 193 -19.92 35.71 -12.08
C PHE A 193 -19.03 35.94 -10.87
N ASP A 194 -17.73 36.13 -11.10
CA ASP A 194 -16.78 36.56 -10.07
C ASP A 194 -16.84 38.08 -9.84
N MET A 195 -16.05 38.58 -8.88
CA MET A 195 -15.99 40.01 -8.53
C MET A 195 -15.38 40.89 -9.65
N GLU A 196 -14.76 40.29 -10.67
CA GLU A 196 -14.21 40.99 -11.83
C GLU A 196 -15.20 40.99 -13.01
N GLY A 197 -16.36 40.35 -12.86
CA GLY A 197 -17.39 40.22 -13.89
C GLY A 197 -17.15 39.08 -14.88
N ASN A 198 -16.19 38.19 -14.63
CA ASN A 198 -15.95 37.02 -15.48
C ASN A 198 -16.98 35.93 -15.16
N GLU A 199 -17.56 35.32 -16.20
CA GLU A 199 -18.46 34.17 -16.04
C GLU A 199 -17.66 32.94 -15.57
N VAL A 200 -18.15 32.27 -14.52
CA VAL A 200 -17.50 31.11 -13.90
C VAL A 200 -18.44 29.90 -13.85
N GLU A 201 -17.89 28.71 -14.05
CA GLU A 201 -18.66 27.46 -13.99
C GLU A 201 -18.50 26.79 -12.62
N LEU A 202 -19.60 26.60 -11.89
CA LEU A 202 -19.59 25.86 -10.62
C LEU A 202 -19.67 24.35 -10.88
N LYS A 203 -18.60 23.63 -10.55
CA LYS A 203 -18.58 22.16 -10.57
C LYS A 203 -18.68 21.60 -9.15
N ARG A 204 -19.69 20.75 -8.90
CA ARG A 204 -19.73 19.94 -7.67
C ARG A 204 -18.66 18.86 -7.77
N VAL A 205 -17.69 18.91 -6.87
CA VAL A 205 -16.70 17.82 -6.73
C VAL A 205 -17.34 16.72 -5.89
N ASN A 206 -17.98 15.75 -6.55
CA ASN A 206 -18.55 14.48 -6.06
C ASN A 206 -19.44 14.53 -4.78
N GLU A 207 -20.71 14.12 -4.92
CA GLU A 207 -21.66 13.94 -3.80
C GLU A 207 -21.36 12.73 -2.88
#